data_AF-A0AA38MMZ0-F1
#
_entry.id   AF-A0AA38MMZ0-F1
#
_cell.length_a   1.000
_cell.length_b   1.000
_cell.length_c   1.000
_cell.angle_alpha   90.00
_cell.angle_beta   90.00
_cell.angle_gamma   90.00
#
_symmetry.space_group_name_H-M   'P 1'
#
loop_
_entity.id
_entity.type
_entity.pdbx_description
1 polymer ?
#
loop_
_entity_poly.entity_id
_entity_poly.type
_entity_poly.pdbx_seq_one_letter_code
_entity_poly.pdbx_strand_id
1 'polypeptide(L)'
;MENIDLLELVRPIKTPHQRFFINYVKEKCTVQAVRIHKIGNVPAVVAKYLGLENASSYSGHCCRRSSATILATVGCKMEGIKRHGGWRSSTVAEGYIDNYETAKINVAEKILGKNLSETDVAEDMFSCGKAEAIIEAKAVKCDKENIQYTFSGNSYVVNIKHCDHA
;
A
#
# COMPACT_ATOMS: atom_id res chain seq x y z
N MET A 1 -11.58 31.69 -7.01
CA MET A 1 -12.09 30.62 -7.88
C MET A 1 -12.53 29.50 -6.98
N GLU A 2 -13.82 29.18 -7.04
CA GLU A 2 -14.49 28.23 -6.16
C GLU A 2 -13.91 26.83 -6.38
N ASN A 3 -13.28 26.27 -5.33
CA ASN A 3 -13.10 24.83 -5.22
C ASN A 3 -14.49 24.25 -4.91
N ILE A 4 -15.33 24.13 -5.94
CA ILE A 4 -16.53 23.31 -5.84
C ILE A 4 -16.01 21.90 -5.69
N ASP A 5 -16.18 21.36 -4.49
CA ASP A 5 -15.77 20.04 -4.08
C ASP A 5 -16.34 19.04 -5.10
N LEU A 6 -15.49 18.50 -5.99
CA LEU A 6 -15.92 17.60 -7.08
C LEU A 6 -16.73 16.40 -6.55
N LEU A 7 -16.59 16.10 -5.26
CA LEU A 7 -17.37 15.10 -4.53
C LEU A 7 -18.85 15.48 -4.34
N GLU A 8 -19.19 16.76 -4.20
CA GLU A 8 -20.60 17.21 -4.07
C GLU A 8 -21.37 17.09 -5.39
N LEU A 9 -20.69 17.26 -6.53
CA LEU A 9 -21.33 17.19 -7.86
C LEU A 9 -21.78 15.78 -8.26
N VAL A 10 -21.17 14.73 -7.70
CA VAL A 10 -21.46 13.33 -8.06
C VAL A 10 -22.23 12.59 -6.95
N ARG A 11 -22.22 13.09 -5.70
CA ARG A 11 -22.98 12.49 -4.59
C ARG A 11 -24.48 12.78 -4.77
N PRO A 12 -25.36 11.76 -4.74
CA PRO A 12 -26.79 12.00 -4.79
C PRO A 12 -27.25 12.88 -3.61
N ILE A 13 -28.01 13.93 -3.90
CA ILE A 13 -28.45 14.96 -2.93
C ILE A 13 -29.13 14.34 -1.70
N LYS A 14 -29.90 13.26 -1.88
CA LYS A 14 -30.67 12.60 -0.81
C LYS A 14 -29.94 11.43 -0.15
N THR A 15 -28.61 11.44 -0.10
CA THR A 15 -27.85 10.36 0.54
C THR A 15 -28.01 10.45 2.06
N PRO A 16 -28.55 9.41 2.75
CA PRO A 16 -28.89 9.48 4.17
C PRO A 16 -27.67 9.34 5.11
N HIS A 17 -26.45 9.29 4.57
CA HIS A 17 -25.25 9.03 5.34
C HIS A 17 -24.04 9.81 4.82
N GLN A 18 -23.09 10.05 5.73
CA GLN A 18 -21.83 10.75 5.44
C GLN A 18 -20.65 9.81 5.16
N ARG A 19 -20.90 8.53 4.82
CA ARG A 19 -19.83 7.61 4.44
C ARG A 19 -19.11 8.13 3.20
N PHE A 20 -17.78 8.00 3.22
CA PHE A 20 -16.91 8.46 2.12
C PHE A 20 -17.18 7.68 0.83
N PHE A 21 -17.10 6.35 0.90
CA PHE A 21 -17.33 5.49 -0.26
C PHE A 21 -18.82 5.27 -0.54
N ILE A 22 -19.28 5.81 -1.67
CA ILE A 22 -20.63 5.60 -2.22
C ILE A 22 -20.57 4.57 -3.34
N ASN A 23 -21.61 3.72 -3.44
CA ASN A 23 -21.71 2.72 -4.48
C ASN A 23 -21.90 3.37 -5.85
N TYR A 24 -21.14 2.87 -6.83
CA TYR A 24 -21.22 3.29 -8.22
C TYR A 24 -21.65 2.10 -9.07
N VAL A 25 -22.74 2.25 -9.81
CA VAL A 25 -23.36 1.20 -10.63
C VAL A 25 -23.96 1.84 -11.87
N LYS A 26 -23.75 1.22 -13.05
CA LYS A 26 -24.28 1.72 -14.34
C LYS A 26 -23.95 3.20 -14.55
N GLU A 27 -22.68 3.52 -14.36
CA GLU A 27 -22.12 4.86 -14.57
C GLU A 27 -22.63 5.97 -13.64
N LYS A 28 -23.33 5.62 -12.54
CA LYS A 28 -23.92 6.58 -11.60
C LYS A 28 -23.69 6.20 -10.15
N CYS A 29 -23.55 7.21 -9.29
CA CYS A 29 -23.56 7.03 -7.84
C CYS A 29 -24.97 6.73 -7.34
N THR A 30 -25.10 5.78 -6.41
CA THR A 30 -26.37 5.48 -5.73
C THR A 30 -26.36 6.03 -4.30
N VAL A 31 -27.50 6.06 -3.62
CA VAL A 31 -27.55 6.50 -2.20
C VAL A 31 -26.95 5.48 -1.22
N GLN A 32 -26.53 4.31 -1.70
CA GLN A 32 -26.04 3.22 -0.86
C GLN A 32 -24.53 3.34 -0.67
N ALA A 33 -24.05 3.15 0.54
CA ALA A 33 -22.62 3.02 0.81
C ALA A 33 -22.03 1.75 0.18
N VAL A 34 -20.74 1.81 -0.17
CA VAL A 34 -19.99 0.61 -0.56
C VAL A 34 -19.87 -0.34 0.64
N ARG A 35 -20.12 -1.64 0.40
CA ARG A 35 -19.97 -2.68 1.41
C ARG A 35 -18.51 -3.11 1.58
N ILE A 36 -18.16 -3.56 2.79
CA ILE A 36 -16.79 -4.00 3.13
C ILE A 36 -16.28 -5.09 2.17
N HIS A 37 -17.12 -6.07 1.80
CA HIS A 37 -16.74 -7.12 0.86
C HIS A 37 -16.42 -6.58 -0.54
N LYS A 38 -17.07 -5.49 -0.98
CA LYS A 38 -16.81 -4.91 -2.30
C LYS A 38 -15.45 -4.22 -2.32
N ILE A 39 -15.08 -3.50 -1.25
CA ILE A 39 -13.74 -2.91 -1.09
C ILE A 39 -12.69 -4.00 -0.91
N GLY A 40 -12.95 -4.97 -0.04
CA GLY A 40 -12.03 -6.07 0.25
C GLY A 40 -11.74 -6.97 -0.96
N ASN A 41 -12.63 -6.98 -1.95
CA ASN A 41 -12.46 -7.74 -3.20
C ASN A 41 -11.80 -6.93 -4.33
N VAL A 42 -11.51 -5.64 -4.13
CA VAL A 42 -10.80 -4.82 -5.14
C VAL A 42 -9.47 -5.44 -5.55
N PRO A 43 -8.62 -5.93 -4.61
CA PRO A 43 -7.36 -6.58 -4.99
C PRO A 43 -7.55 -7.79 -5.91
N ALA A 44 -8.57 -8.62 -5.69
CA ALA A 44 -8.90 -9.74 -6.58
C ALA A 44 -9.32 -9.29 -7.98
N VAL A 45 -10.08 -8.20 -8.10
CA VAL A 45 -10.47 -7.64 -9.40
C VAL A 45 -9.23 -7.13 -10.15
N VAL A 46 -8.34 -6.43 -9.46
CA VAL A 46 -7.07 -5.93 -10.03
C VAL A 46 -6.18 -7.11 -10.46
N ALA A 47 -6.01 -8.11 -9.60
CA ALA A 47 -5.22 -9.32 -9.91
C ALA A 47 -5.76 -10.05 -11.14
N LYS A 48 -7.09 -10.18 -11.26
CA LYS A 48 -7.74 -10.77 -12.44
C LYS A 48 -7.48 -9.95 -13.70
N TYR A 49 -7.57 -8.63 -13.61
CA TYR A 49 -7.30 -7.73 -14.74
C TYR A 49 -5.84 -7.84 -15.22
N LEU A 50 -4.91 -7.97 -14.28
CA LEU A 50 -3.48 -8.14 -14.57
C LEU A 50 -3.09 -9.56 -15.01
N GLY A 51 -4.03 -10.52 -14.99
CA GLY A 51 -3.76 -11.91 -15.35
C GLY A 51 -2.89 -12.67 -14.34
N LEU A 52 -2.93 -12.27 -13.06
CA LEU A 52 -2.21 -12.97 -11.99
C LEU A 52 -2.87 -14.32 -11.68
N GLU A 53 -2.03 -15.29 -11.34
CA GLU A 53 -2.51 -16.60 -10.90
C GLU A 53 -3.25 -16.49 -9.56
N ASN A 54 -4.26 -17.33 -9.37
CA ASN A 54 -5.06 -17.38 -8.15
C ASN A 54 -5.69 -16.03 -7.74
N ALA A 55 -6.12 -15.19 -8.69
CA ALA A 55 -6.67 -13.85 -8.41
C ALA A 55 -7.71 -13.78 -7.26
N SER A 56 -8.50 -14.84 -7.02
CA SER A 56 -9.49 -14.91 -5.93
C SER A 56 -8.88 -14.88 -4.51
N SER A 57 -7.60 -15.17 -4.35
CA SER A 57 -6.92 -15.13 -3.04
C SER A 57 -6.48 -13.73 -2.63
N TYR A 58 -6.51 -12.77 -3.55
CA TYR A 58 -6.09 -11.40 -3.28
C TYR A 58 -7.21 -10.67 -2.55
N SER A 59 -7.00 -10.47 -1.25
CA SER A 59 -7.95 -9.75 -0.39
C SER A 59 -7.40 -8.40 0.04
N GLY A 60 -8.25 -7.59 0.67
CA GLY A 60 -7.82 -6.34 1.31
C GLY A 60 -6.70 -6.52 2.35
N HIS A 61 -6.49 -7.74 2.89
CA HIS A 61 -5.38 -8.02 3.79
C HIS A 61 -4.02 -7.89 3.09
N CYS A 62 -3.94 -8.27 1.81
CA CYS A 62 -2.69 -8.22 1.06
C CYS A 62 -2.21 -6.77 0.92
N CYS A 63 -3.12 -5.79 0.79
CA CYS A 63 -2.75 -4.36 0.85
C CYS A 63 -2.12 -3.94 2.17
N ARG A 64 -2.60 -4.47 3.32
CA ARG A 64 -2.01 -4.18 4.64
C ARG A 64 -0.64 -4.81 4.80
N ARG A 65 -0.43 -6.01 4.26
CA ARG A 65 0.89 -6.67 4.25
C ARG A 65 1.89 -5.91 3.41
N SER A 66 1.50 -5.56 2.18
CA SER A 66 2.32 -4.76 1.30
C SER A 66 2.69 -3.44 1.96
N SER A 67 1.72 -2.69 2.51
CA SER A 67 2.03 -1.39 3.13
C SER A 67 3.01 -1.50 4.31
N ALA A 68 2.87 -2.51 5.17
CA ALA A 68 3.82 -2.78 6.26
C ALA A 68 5.22 -3.11 5.75
N THR A 69 5.31 -3.97 4.74
CA THR A 69 6.56 -4.42 4.15
C THR A 69 7.31 -3.29 3.48
N ILE A 70 6.60 -2.41 2.77
CA ILE A 70 7.17 -1.21 2.16
C ILE A 70 7.78 -0.32 3.23
N LEU A 71 7.05 -0.04 4.32
CA LEU A 71 7.55 0.77 5.42
C LEU A 71 8.78 0.15 6.08
N ALA A 72 8.79 -1.17 6.29
CA ALA A 72 9.96 -1.86 6.81
C ALA A 72 11.15 -1.78 5.85
N THR A 73 10.90 -1.86 4.54
CA THR A 73 11.94 -1.82 3.50
C THR A 73 12.60 -0.45 3.41
N VAL A 74 11.84 0.63 3.54
CA VAL A 74 12.40 1.99 3.61
C VAL A 74 13.06 2.31 4.96
N GLY A 75 13.14 1.35 5.88
CA GLY A 75 13.77 1.52 7.18
C GLY A 75 12.92 2.23 8.23
N CYS A 76 11.59 2.28 8.05
CA CYS A 76 10.69 2.84 9.05
C CYS A 76 10.82 2.07 10.39
N LYS A 77 10.93 2.81 11.49
CA LYS A 77 10.96 2.21 12.83
C LYS A 77 9.64 1.51 13.15
N MET A 78 9.69 0.48 13.99
CA MET A 78 8.52 -0.32 14.38
C MET A 78 7.36 0.53 14.94
N GLU A 79 7.64 1.61 15.67
CA GLU A 79 6.61 2.54 16.15
C GLU A 79 5.85 3.24 15.01
N GLY A 80 6.54 3.61 13.94
CA GLY A 80 5.95 4.18 12.73
C GLY A 80 5.07 3.17 12.01
N ILE A 81 5.55 1.94 11.88
CA ILE A 81 4.80 0.82 11.28
C ILE A 81 3.53 0.52 12.08
N LYS A 82 3.63 0.44 13.41
CA LYS A 82 2.48 0.24 14.31
C LYS A 82 1.45 1.35 14.21
N ARG A 83 1.89 2.60 14.20
CA ARG A 83 1.00 3.76 14.04
C ARG A 83 0.33 3.78 12.67
N HIS A 84 1.05 3.42 11.60
CA HIS A 84 0.49 3.30 10.26
C HIS A 84 -0.60 2.21 10.18
N GLY A 85 -0.31 1.02 10.70
CA GLY A 85 -1.24 -0.12 10.63
C GLY A 85 -2.33 -0.15 11.71
N GLY A 86 -2.26 0.75 12.70
CA GLY A 86 -3.14 0.75 13.87
C GLY A 86 -2.90 -0.42 14.83
N TRP A 87 -1.69 -0.95 14.90
CA TRP A 87 -1.34 -2.13 15.69
C TRP A 87 -0.83 -1.78 17.09
N ARG A 88 -1.41 -2.43 18.12
CA ARG A 88 -1.00 -2.23 19.52
C ARG A 88 0.29 -2.96 19.88
N SER A 89 0.54 -4.12 19.27
CA SER A 89 1.72 -4.96 19.51
C SER A 89 2.66 -4.95 18.32
N SER A 90 3.97 -4.99 18.60
CA SER A 90 5.00 -5.17 17.56
C SER A 90 4.89 -6.55 16.91
N THR A 91 4.56 -7.59 17.68
CA THR A 91 4.36 -8.95 17.16
C THR A 91 3.25 -9.01 16.10
N VAL A 92 2.16 -8.27 16.31
CA VAL A 92 1.08 -8.19 15.31
C VAL A 92 1.58 -7.47 14.06
N ALA A 93 2.30 -6.35 14.22
CA ALA A 93 2.83 -5.58 13.09
C ALA A 93 3.86 -6.39 12.28
N GLU A 94 4.76 -7.10 12.95
CA GLU A 94 5.75 -8.01 12.35
C GLU A 94 5.07 -9.10 11.51
N GLY A 95 3.93 -9.63 11.97
CA GLY A 95 3.17 -10.62 11.21
C GLY A 95 2.69 -10.13 9.84
N TYR A 96 2.57 -8.82 9.62
CA TYR A 96 2.23 -8.22 8.33
C TYR A 96 3.46 -7.89 7.46
N ILE A 97 4.67 -7.88 8.03
CA ILE A 97 5.90 -7.61 7.29
C ILE A 97 6.33 -8.90 6.58
N ASP A 98 6.35 -8.87 5.25
CA ASP A 98 6.84 -9.98 4.45
C ASP A 98 8.36 -10.10 4.52
N ASN A 99 8.83 -11.35 4.48
CA ASN A 99 10.25 -11.68 4.39
C ASN A 99 10.75 -11.37 2.97
N TYR A 100 11.17 -10.13 2.73
CA TYR A 100 11.72 -9.74 1.44
C TYR A 100 13.23 -10.06 1.37
N GLU A 101 13.68 -10.65 0.26
CA GLU A 101 15.10 -11.01 0.06
C GLU A 101 16.00 -9.78 0.07
N THR A 102 15.52 -8.63 -0.41
CA THR A 102 16.27 -7.38 -0.40
C THR A 102 16.61 -6.92 1.03
N ALA A 103 15.87 -7.33 2.06
CA ALA A 103 16.20 -7.02 3.46
C ALA A 103 17.45 -7.77 3.87
N LYS A 104 17.46 -9.05 3.50
CA LYS A 104 18.57 -9.96 3.77
C LYS A 104 19.80 -9.51 2.99
N ILE A 105 19.64 -9.08 1.74
CA ILE A 105 20.71 -8.51 0.92
C ILE A 105 21.24 -7.22 1.55
N ASN A 106 20.39 -6.25 1.90
CA ASN A 106 20.80 -5.00 2.55
C ASN A 106 21.56 -5.26 3.87
N VAL A 107 21.09 -6.20 4.69
CA VAL A 107 21.79 -6.60 5.92
C VAL A 107 23.13 -7.27 5.59
N ALA A 108 23.16 -8.18 4.62
CA ALA A 108 24.39 -8.84 4.19
C ALA A 108 25.41 -7.85 3.64
N GLU A 109 25.01 -6.86 2.84
CA GLU A 109 25.88 -5.83 2.30
C GLU A 109 26.46 -4.93 3.40
N LYS A 110 25.66 -4.59 4.42
CA LYS A 110 26.13 -3.88 5.61
C LYS A 110 27.15 -4.70 6.40
N ILE A 111 26.91 -6.00 6.58
CA ILE A 111 27.86 -6.92 7.23
C ILE A 111 29.17 -7.02 6.45
N LEU A 112 29.09 -7.04 5.12
CA LEU A 112 30.25 -7.12 4.22
C LEU A 112 31.01 -5.79 4.08
N GLY A 113 30.57 -4.72 4.75
CA GLY A 113 31.26 -3.42 4.74
C GLY A 113 31.27 -2.74 3.37
N LYS A 114 30.35 -3.11 2.46
CA LYS A 114 30.19 -2.39 1.20
C LYS A 114 29.59 -1.02 1.51
N ASN A 115 30.44 0.00 1.55
CA ASN A 115 29.99 1.38 1.50
C ASN A 115 29.39 1.60 0.10
N LEU A 116 28.07 1.67 0.03
CA LEU A 116 27.39 2.20 -1.16
C LEU A 116 27.98 3.60 -1.39
N SER A 117 28.54 3.82 -2.58
CA SER A 117 29.09 5.11 -2.98
C SER A 117 28.07 6.22 -2.71
N GLU A 118 28.53 7.27 -2.03
CA GLU A 118 27.77 8.46 -1.66
C GLU A 118 27.17 9.17 -2.89
N THR A 119 25.97 8.74 -3.27
CA THR A 119 24.91 9.49 -3.98
C THR A 119 23.64 8.69 -3.63
N ASP A 120 22.81 8.98 -2.62
CA ASP A 120 22.31 10.24 -2.12
C ASP A 120 21.99 10.08 -0.61
N VAL A 121 22.79 10.68 0.26
CA VAL A 121 22.39 10.90 1.66
C VAL A 121 21.39 12.05 1.71
N ALA A 122 20.11 11.74 1.53
CA ALA A 122 19.08 12.49 2.21
C ALA A 122 18.95 11.91 3.62
N GLU A 123 19.83 12.36 4.52
CA GLU A 123 19.39 12.61 5.88
C GLU A 123 18.26 13.65 5.77
N ASP A 124 17.03 13.18 5.54
CA ASP A 124 15.88 13.97 5.94
C ASP A 124 14.88 13.10 6.68
N MET A 125 14.52 13.61 7.84
CA MET A 125 13.61 13.00 8.76
C MET A 125 12.24 12.90 8.09
N PHE A 126 11.80 11.70 7.71
CA PHE A 126 10.36 11.47 7.59
C PHE A 126 9.75 11.34 9.00
N SER A 127 9.69 12.49 9.69
CA SER A 127 8.87 12.67 10.86
C SER A 127 7.45 12.28 10.48
N CYS A 128 6.96 11.23 11.13
CA CYS A 128 5.58 10.81 11.06
C CYS A 128 4.70 11.94 11.66
N GLY A 129 4.38 12.92 10.81
CA GLY A 129 3.70 14.16 11.18
C GLY A 129 3.19 15.01 10.00
N LYS A 130 3.59 14.76 8.75
CA LYS A 130 2.98 15.40 7.56
C LYS A 130 2.69 14.37 6.48
N ALA A 131 1.42 14.02 6.34
CA ALA A 131 0.91 13.12 5.31
C ALA A 131 0.64 13.84 3.98
N GLU A 132 1.62 14.58 3.44
CA GLU A 132 1.42 15.34 2.18
C GLU A 132 2.42 15.04 1.05
N ALA A 133 3.23 13.98 1.16
CA ALA A 133 4.05 13.52 0.06
C ALA A 133 3.42 12.29 -0.61
N ILE A 134 2.34 12.47 -1.39
CA ILE A 134 2.00 11.51 -2.44
C ILE A 134 3.03 11.74 -3.55
N ILE A 135 4.19 11.12 -3.43
CA ILE A 135 5.24 11.14 -4.45
C ILE A 135 5.06 9.92 -5.34
N GLU A 136 5.00 10.17 -6.64
CA GLU A 136 4.65 9.28 -7.74
C GLU A 136 5.31 7.90 -7.64
N ALA A 137 4.54 6.89 -7.24
CA ALA A 137 4.96 5.50 -7.34
C ALA A 137 4.80 5.06 -8.80
N LYS A 138 5.90 5.00 -9.54
CA LYS A 138 5.89 4.49 -10.92
C LYS A 138 6.13 2.99 -10.89
N ALA A 139 5.16 2.21 -11.33
CA ALA A 139 5.36 0.77 -11.54
C ALA A 139 6.40 0.60 -12.67
N VAL A 140 7.55 0.02 -12.35
CA VAL A 140 8.67 -0.17 -13.28
C VAL A 140 8.52 -1.52 -13.98
N LYS A 141 8.01 -2.53 -13.28
CA LYS A 141 7.77 -3.87 -13.82
C LYS A 141 6.80 -4.64 -12.93
N CYS A 142 5.89 -5.39 -13.54
CA CYS A 142 4.96 -6.27 -12.84
C CYS A 142 5.17 -7.70 -13.36
N ASP A 143 5.76 -8.56 -12.54
CA ASP A 143 5.82 -10.00 -12.80
C ASP A 143 4.73 -10.70 -11.94
N LYS A 144 4.38 -11.96 -12.23
CA LYS A 144 3.20 -12.66 -11.66
C LYS A 144 3.08 -12.66 -10.12
N GLU A 145 4.20 -12.47 -9.42
CA GLU A 145 4.27 -12.52 -7.95
C GLU A 145 4.90 -11.25 -7.36
N ASN A 146 5.42 -10.34 -8.19
CA ASN A 146 6.22 -9.21 -7.71
C ASN A 146 5.86 -7.92 -8.45
N ILE A 147 5.53 -6.88 -7.69
CA ILE A 147 5.46 -5.51 -8.22
C ILE A 147 6.79 -4.84 -7.92
N GLN A 148 7.50 -4.46 -8.98
CA GLN A 148 8.63 -3.55 -8.90
C GLN A 148 8.13 -2.13 -9.12
N TYR A 149 8.42 -1.23 -8.17
CA TYR A 149 8.10 0.19 -8.30
C TYR A 149 9.25 1.04 -7.79
N THR A 150 9.41 2.23 -8.38
CA THR A 150 10.34 3.24 -7.89
C THR A 150 9.62 4.21 -6.96
N PHE A 151 10.24 4.52 -5.83
CA PHE A 151 9.79 5.56 -4.90
C PHE A 151 10.99 6.41 -4.51
N SER A 152 10.91 7.72 -4.74
CA SER A 152 12.01 8.68 -4.48
C SER A 152 13.37 8.23 -5.05
N GLY A 153 13.39 7.72 -6.29
CA GLY A 153 14.62 7.26 -6.96
C GLY A 153 15.07 5.83 -6.61
N ASN A 154 14.55 5.24 -5.53
CA ASN A 154 14.89 3.89 -5.10
C ASN A 154 13.94 2.86 -5.69
N SER A 155 14.47 1.71 -6.13
CA SER A 155 13.67 0.60 -6.66
C SER A 155 13.28 -0.37 -5.54
N TYR A 156 11.99 -0.66 -5.44
CA TYR A 156 11.43 -1.57 -4.44
C TYR A 156 10.71 -2.72 -5.13
N VAL A 157 10.80 -3.90 -4.53
CA VAL A 157 10.09 -5.10 -4.97
C VAL A 157 9.14 -5.52 -3.85
N VAL A 158 7.85 -5.46 -4.11
CA VAL A 158 6.83 -6.00 -3.22
C VAL A 158 6.37 -7.31 -3.79
N ASN A 159 6.58 -8.38 -3.03
CA ASN A 159 6.03 -9.68 -3.35
C ASN A 159 4.55 -9.68 -2.97
N ILE A 160 3.66 -9.86 -3.95
CA ILE A 160 2.24 -10.06 -3.68
C ILE A 160 2.01 -11.56 -3.50
N LYS A 161 2.53 -12.12 -2.40
CA LYS A 161 2.25 -13.53 -2.12
C LYS A 161 0.75 -13.71 -1.88
N HIS A 162 0.29 -14.89 -2.27
CA HIS A 162 -1.01 -15.43 -1.90
C HIS A 162 -1.27 -15.19 -0.41
N CYS A 163 -2.39 -14.57 -0.07
CA CYS A 163 -2.83 -14.46 1.31
C CYS A 163 -3.36 -15.84 1.74
N ASP A 164 -2.47 -16.72 2.22
CA ASP A 164 -2.88 -17.93 2.95
C ASP A 164 -3.73 -17.48 4.15
N HIS A 165 -4.94 -18.01 4.22
CA HIS A 165 -5.89 -17.64 5.26
C HIS A 165 -5.34 -18.09 6.61
N ALA A 166 -5.04 -17.11 7.47
CA ALA A 166 -4.89 -17.30 8.91
C ALA A 166 -6.26 -17.11 9.60
#